data_AF-A0A970I6R0-F1
#
_entry.id   AF-A0A970I6R0-F1
#
_cell.length_a   1.000
_cell.length_b   1.000
_cell.length_c   1.000
_cell.angle_alpha   90.00
_cell.angle_beta   90.00
_cell.angle_gamma   90.00
#
_symmetry.space_group_name_H-M   'P 1'
#
loop_
_entity.id
_entity.type
_entity.pdbx_description
1 polymer ?
#
loop_
_entity_poly.entity_id
_entity_poly.type
_entity_poly.pdbx_seq_one_letter_code
_entity_poly.pdbx_strand_id
1 'polypeptide(L)' 'MLLKIRELILQEKEEIIGYSGNGEPLTIEMLNAKLERAEKDYQAGRLTTDEDLEREIENW' A
#
# COMPACT_ATOMS: atom_id res chain seq x y z
N MET A 1 11.17 14.26 28.97
CA MET A 1 9.88 13.58 29.24
C MET A 1 8.92 13.72 28.06
N LEU A 2 8.62 14.94 27.59
CA LEU A 2 7.74 15.19 26.43
C LEU A 2 8.17 14.50 25.12
N LEU A 3 9.48 14.44 24.84
CA LEU A 3 10.02 13.78 23.64
C LEU A 3 9.68 12.28 23.58
N LYS A 4 9.71 11.61 24.74
CA LYS A 4 9.46 10.17 24.85
C LYS A 4 7.98 9.83 24.68
N ILE A 5 7.10 10.72 25.11
CA ILE A 5 5.64 10.61 24.92
C ILE A 5 5.29 10.81 23.43
N ARG A 6 5.94 11.77 22.75
CA ARG A 6 5.76 11.98 21.31
C ARG A 6 6.18 10.75 20.50
N GLU A 7 7.27 10.10 20.89
CA GLU A 7 7.78 8.88 20.24
C GLU A 7 6.81 7.70 20.42
N LEU A 8 6.25 7.52 21.61
CA LEU A 8 5.23 6.51 21.90
C LEU A 8 3.93 6.72 21.08
N ILE A 9 3.46 7.97 20.96
CA ILE A 9 2.26 8.30 20.18
C ILE A 9 2.49 8.09 18.67
N LEU A 10 3.72 8.26 18.18
CA LEU A 10 4.06 7.98 16.77
C LEU A 10 4.14 6.48 16.51
N GLN A 11 4.61 5.68 17.48
CA GLN A 11 4.63 4.22 17.36
C GLN A 11 3.23 3.59 17.31
N GLU A 12 2.23 4.18 17.97
CA GLU A 12 0.83 3.72 17.87
C GLU A 12 0.22 3.90 16.47
N LYS A 13 0.81 4.74 15.60
CA LYS A 13 0.34 4.94 14.22
C LYS A 13 0.86 3.90 13.23
N GLU A 14 1.94 3.20 13.58
CA GLU A 14 2.51 2.12 12.77
C GLU A 14 1.84 0.78 13.09
N GLU A 15 0.51 0.74 13.01
CA GLU A 15 -0.23 -0.52 13.14
C GLU A 15 0.15 -1.44 11.97
N ILE A 16 0.90 -2.49 12.27
CA ILE A 16 1.26 -3.54 11.31
C ILE A 16 0.02 -4.41 11.07
N ILE A 17 -0.47 -4.41 9.84
CA ILE A 17 -1.66 -5.14 9.40
C ILE A 17 -1.31 -6.43 8.63
N GLY A 18 -0.03 -6.67 8.35
CA GLY A 18 0.44 -7.87 7.66
C GLY A 18 1.92 -7.81 7.30
N TYR A 19 2.36 -8.78 6.51
CA TYR A 19 3.72 -8.84 5.98
C TYR A 19 3.69 -9.11 4.47
N SER A 20 4.67 -8.58 3.75
CA SER A 20 4.88 -8.86 2.32
C SER A 20 5.41 -10.28 2.09
N GLY A 21 5.45 -10.74 0.84
CA GLY A 21 6.05 -12.03 0.49
C GLY A 21 7.54 -12.14 0.84
N ASN A 22 8.21 -11.02 1.06
CA ASN A 22 9.61 -10.95 1.51
C ASN A 22 9.74 -10.80 3.03
N GLY A 23 8.63 -10.78 3.77
CA GLY A 23 8.61 -10.63 5.23
C GLY A 23 8.69 -9.20 5.74
N GLU A 24 8.54 -8.19 4.87
CA GLU A 24 8.53 -6.78 5.28
C GLU A 24 7.16 -6.41 5.87
N PRO A 25 7.09 -5.64 6.97
CA PRO A 25 5.82 -5.26 7.56
C PRO A 25 5.01 -4.35 6.64
N LEU A 26 3.71 -4.58 6.58
CA LEU A 26 2.73 -3.72 5.92
C LEU A 26 1.96 -2.97 7.00
N THR A 27 1.96 -1.64 6.95
CA THR A 27 1.24 -0.80 7.91
C THR A 27 -0.09 -0.32 7.37
N ILE A 28 -0.98 0.11 8.27
CA ILE A 28 -2.25 0.74 7.90
C ILE A 28 -2.05 1.99 7.01
N GLU A 29 -1.00 2.77 7.25
CA GLU A 29 -0.65 3.94 6.44
C GLU A 29 -0.28 3.54 5.01
N MET A 30 0.51 2.47 4.84
CA MET A 30 0.87 1.94 3.52
C MET A 30 -0.36 1.45 2.75
N LEU A 31 -1.31 0.78 3.42
CA LEU A 31 -2.56 0.35 2.79
C LEU A 31 -3.40 1.55 2.34
N ASN A 32 -3.57 2.55 3.20
CA ASN A 32 -4.33 3.76 2.86
C ASN A 32 -3.71 4.51 1.67
N ALA A 33 -2.38 4.63 1.63
CA ALA A 33 -1.67 5.24 0.50
C ALA A 33 -1.89 4.44 -0.81
N LYS A 34 -1.91 3.10 -0.73
CA LYS A 34 -2.20 2.24 -1.89
C LYS A 34 -3.64 2.42 -2.39
N LEU A 35 -4.61 2.55 -1.48
CA LEU A 35 -6.01 2.79 -1.83
C LEU A 35 -6.20 4.16 -2.49
N GLU A 36 -5.57 5.21 -1.98
CA GLU A 36 -5.64 6.55 -2.58
C GLU A 36 -5.08 6.56 -4.00
N ARG A 37 -3.97 5.85 -4.23
CA ARG A 37 -3.42 5.68 -5.58
C ARG A 37 -4.38 4.91 -6.49
N ALA A 38 -4.93 3.79 -6.01
CA ALA A 38 -5.87 2.98 -6.78
C ALA A 38 -7.10 3.79 -7.21
N GLU A 39 -7.64 4.63 -6.33
CA GLU A 39 -8.75 5.53 -6.66
C GLU A 39 -8.35 6.53 -7.76
N LYS A 40 -7.16 7.15 -7.67
CA LYS A 40 -6.66 8.06 -8.71
C LYS A 40 -6.44 7.36 -10.05
N ASP A 41 -6.02 6.10 -10.03
CA ASP A 41 -5.85 5.28 -11.23
C ASP A 41 -7.20 4.95 -11.85
N TYR A 42 -8.19 4.54 -11.05
CA TYR A 42 -9.56 4.29 -11.47
C TYR A 42 -10.22 5.53 -12.10
N GLN A 43 -10.17 6.68 -11.42
CA GLN A 43 -10.77 7.93 -11.91
C GLN A 43 -10.11 8.44 -13.21
N ALA A 44 -8.85 8.11 -13.43
CA ALA A 44 -8.13 8.46 -14.65
C ALA A 44 -8.26 7.42 -15.77
N GLY A 45 -9.03 6.34 -15.56
CA GLY A 45 -9.17 5.25 -16.53
C GLY A 45 -7.89 4.42 -16.71
N ARG A 46 -6.94 4.48 -15.78
CA ARG A 46 -5.74 3.62 -15.76
C ARG A 46 -6.11 2.27 -15.16
N LEU A 47 -6.73 1.43 -15.97
CA LEU A 47 -7.16 0.08 -15.63
C LEU A 47 -6.47 -0.91 -16.55
N THR A 48 -6.27 -2.13 -16.04
CA THR A 48 -5.78 -3.26 -16.82
C THR A 48 -6.92 -4.27 -16.88
N THR A 49 -7.38 -4.62 -18.09
CA THR A 49 -8.37 -5.68 -18.27
C THR A 49 -7.72 -7.06 -18.26
N ASP A 50 -8.53 -8.11 -18.22
CA ASP A 50 -8.02 -9.49 -18.34
C ASP A 50 -7.28 -9.67 -19.69
N GLU A 51 -7.78 -9.09 -20.78
CA GLU A 51 -7.12 -9.15 -22.09
C GLU A 51 -5.83 -8.30 -22.18
N ASP A 52 -5.74 -7.22 -21.40
CA ASP A 52 -4.47 -6.48 -21.26
C ASP A 52 -3.44 -7.36 -20.53
N LEU A 53 -3.86 -8.00 -19.43
CA LEU A 53 -3.01 -8.88 -18.62
C LEU A 53 -2.51 -10.10 -19.41
N GLU A 54 -3.38 -10.77 -20.17
CA GLU A 54 -3.00 -11.89 -21.03
C GLU A 54 -1.91 -11.48 -22.03
N ARG A 55 -2.05 -10.32 -22.68
CA ARG A 55 -1.04 -9.77 -23.59
C ARG A 55 0.28 -9.43 -22.90
N GLU A 56 0.25 -8.93 -21.67
CA GLU A 56 1.47 -8.66 -20.90
C GLU A 56 2.22 -9.96 -20.56
N ILE A 57 1.49 -11.01 -20.16
CA ILE A 57 2.06 -12.32 -19.83
C ILE A 57 2.72 -12.98 -21.05
N GLU A 58 2.12 -12.85 -22.24
CA GLU A 58 2.71 -13.39 -23.47
C GLU A 58 4.08 -12.78 -23.83
N ASN A 59 4.37 -11.58 -23.32
CA ASN A 59 5.60 -10.84 -23.61
C ASN A 59 6.64 -10.89 -22.48
N TRP A 60 6.43 -11.75 -21.47
CA TRP A 60 7.35 -11.95 -20.35
C TRP A 60 8.43 -13.01 -20.60
#